data_AF-A0A836MBE3-F1
#
_entry.id   AF-A0A836MBE3-F1
#
_cell.length_a   1.000
_cell.length_b   1.000
_cell.length_c   1.000
_cell.angle_alpha   90.00
_cell.angle_beta   90.00
_cell.angle_gamma   90.00
#
_symmetry.space_group_name_H-M   'P 1'
#
loop_
_entity.id
_entity.type
_entity.pdbx_description
1 polymer ?
#
loop_
_entity_poly.entity_id
_entity_poly.type
_entity_poly.pdbx_seq_one_letter_code
_entity_poly.pdbx_strand_id
1 'polypeptide(L)' 'MEKGDLSHKTGRKIRPTREVSVAFHMTLNEEEGIAFEKERERLGLATKAALGRMLIRQGLGLAV' A
#
# COMPACT_ATOMS: atom_id res chain seq x y z
N MET A 1 -48.05 18.48 9.50
CA MET A 1 -47.35 17.26 9.09
C MET A 1 -46.83 17.48 7.70
N GLU A 2 -45.52 17.44 7.51
CA GLU A 2 -44.86 16.92 6.30
C GLU A 2 -43.37 16.88 6.66
N LYS A 3 -42.92 15.71 7.11
CA LYS A 3 -41.50 15.44 7.27
C LYS A 3 -40.93 15.43 5.86
N GLY A 4 -40.23 16.49 5.48
CA GLY A 4 -39.43 16.54 4.26
C GLY A 4 -38.44 15.38 4.31
N ASP A 5 -38.77 14.33 3.55
CA ASP A 5 -38.00 13.11 3.44
C ASP A 5 -36.70 13.43 2.70
N LEU A 6 -35.66 13.79 3.47
CA LEU A 6 -34.30 14.01 2.97
C LEU A 6 -33.61 12.69 2.58
N SER A 7 -34.35 11.58 2.43
CA SER A 7 -33.82 10.31 1.94
C SER A 7 -33.83 10.20 0.41
N HIS A 8 -33.34 11.23 -0.28
CA HIS A 8 -32.79 11.00 -1.63
C HIS A 8 -31.46 10.26 -1.47
N LYS A 9 -31.62 8.94 -1.34
CA LYS A 9 -30.63 7.88 -1.43
C LYS A 9 -29.54 8.28 -2.42
N THR A 10 -28.43 8.77 -1.90
CA THR A 10 -27.13 8.76 -2.58
C THR A 10 -26.74 7.30 -2.77
N GLY A 11 -27.37 6.65 -3.76
CA GLY A 11 -27.06 5.30 -4.22
C GLY A 11 -25.72 5.21 -4.96
N ARG A 12 -24.78 6.11 -4.68
CA ARG A 12 -23.38 5.85 -5.01
C ARG A 12 -22.92 4.78 -4.05
N LYS A 13 -22.99 3.52 -4.49
CA LYS A 13 -22.09 2.47 -4.00
C LYS A 13 -20.73 3.14 -3.89
N ILE A 14 -20.20 3.26 -2.67
CA ILE A 14 -18.79 3.61 -2.46
C ILE A 14 -18.07 2.56 -3.30
N ARG A 15 -17.58 2.94 -4.47
CA ARG A 15 -16.79 2.03 -5.29
C ARG A 15 -15.65 1.62 -4.37
N PRO A 16 -15.28 0.33 -4.29
CA PRO A 16 -14.06 -0.05 -3.61
C PRO A 16 -13.01 0.92 -4.13
N THR A 17 -12.36 1.68 -3.24
CA THR A 17 -11.26 2.58 -3.58
C THR A 17 -10.39 1.80 -4.54
N ARG A 18 -10.48 2.17 -5.83
CA ARG A 18 -9.97 1.37 -6.95
C ARG A 18 -8.54 1.01 -6.57
N GLU A 19 -8.18 -0.28 -6.53
CA GLU A 19 -6.81 -0.65 -6.17
C GLU A 19 -5.86 0.06 -7.14
N VAL A 20 -5.21 1.12 -6.65
CA VAL A 20 -4.27 1.89 -7.45
C VAL A 20 -2.93 1.21 -7.26
N SER A 21 -2.50 0.44 -8.26
CA SER A 21 -1.14 -0.07 -8.30
C SER A 21 -0.22 1.06 -8.74
N VAL A 22 0.69 1.45 -7.84
CA VAL A 22 1.75 2.42 -8.12
C VAL A 22 3.08 1.68 -8.13
N ALA A 23 3.84 1.84 -9.20
CA ALA A 23 5.21 1.34 -9.31
C ALA A 23 6.19 2.50 -9.12
N PHE A 24 7.26 2.26 -8.38
CA PHE A 24 8.36 3.20 -8.17
C PHE A 24 9.68 2.51 -8.48
N HIS A 25 10.64 3.29 -8.96
CA HIS A 25 12.02 2.88 -9.16
C HIS A 25 12.86 3.48 -8.03
N MET A 26 13.75 2.69 -7.46
CA MET A 26 14.69 3.12 -6.45
C MET A 26 16.08 2.70 -6.89
N THR A 27 17.03 3.64 -6.81
CA THR A 27 18.44 3.38 -7.05
C THR A 27 19.12 3.25 -5.70
N LEU A 28 19.82 2.15 -5.51
CA LEU A 28 20.64 1.87 -4.32
C LEU A 28 22.09 1.79 -4.76
N ASN A 29 23.01 2.12 -3.85
CA ASN A 29 24.41 1.76 -4.03
C ASN A 29 24.61 0.23 -3.85
N GLU A 30 25.82 -0.26 -4.12
CA GLU A 30 26.10 -1.70 -4.06
C GLU A 30 25.89 -2.28 -2.65
N GLU A 31 26.37 -1.60 -1.62
CA GLU A 31 26.26 -2.05 -0.23
C GLU A 31 24.81 -2.11 0.24
N GLU A 32 24.02 -1.07 -0.06
CA GLU A 32 22.59 -0.99 0.19
C GLU A 32 21.82 -2.08 -0.56
N GLY A 33 22.19 -2.33 -1.82
CA GLY A 33 21.58 -3.40 -2.62
C GLY A 33 21.81 -4.79 -2.02
N ILE A 34 23.04 -5.06 -1.54
CA ILE A 34 23.36 -6.31 -0.87
C ILE A 34 22.59 -6.45 0.45
N ALA A 35 22.55 -5.39 1.26
CA ALA A 35 21.81 -5.39 2.52
C ALA A 35 20.31 -5.63 2.28
N PHE A 36 19.75 -5.00 1.26
CA PHE A 36 18.34 -5.16 0.87
C PHE A 36 18.01 -6.60 0.47
N GLU A 37 18.86 -7.26 -0.33
CA GLU A 37 18.63 -8.67 -0.69
C GLU A 37 18.74 -9.61 0.50
N LYS A 38 19.76 -9.42 1.36
CA LYS A 38 19.92 -10.24 2.56
C LYS A 38 18.71 -10.12 3.48
N GLU A 39 18.16 -8.91 3.63
CA GLU A 39 16.97 -8.68 4.44
C GLU A 39 15.73 -9.34 3.82
N ARG A 40 15.59 -9.30 2.49
CA ARG A 40 14.51 -10.00 1.78
C ARG A 40 14.57 -11.51 2.01
N GLU A 41 15.76 -12.10 1.92
CA GLU A 41 16.00 -13.52 2.17
C GLU A 41 15.74 -13.90 3.62
N ARG A 42 16.24 -13.10 4.57
CA ARG A 42 16.02 -13.30 6.02
C ARG A 42 14.54 -13.35 6.38
N LEU A 43 13.73 -12.53 5.71
CA LEU A 43 12.28 -12.45 5.91
C LEU A 43 11.48 -13.44 5.03
N GLY A 44 12.14 -14.23 4.19
CA GLY A 44 11.48 -15.21 3.32
C GLY A 44 10.57 -14.58 2.26
N LEU A 45 10.82 -13.33 1.86
CA LEU A 45 9.95 -12.61 0.95
C LEU A 45 10.20 -13.02 -0.51
N ALA A 46 9.13 -13.35 -1.22
CA ALA A 46 9.19 -13.85 -2.60
C ALA A 46 9.75 -12.83 -3.62
N THR A 47 9.60 -11.52 -3.38
CA THR A 47 10.00 -10.48 -4.33
C THR A 47 10.61 -9.26 -3.65
N LYS A 48 11.51 -8.56 -4.34
CA LYS A 48 12.06 -7.27 -3.89
C LYS A 48 10.96 -6.23 -3.61
N ALA A 49 9.93 -6.22 -4.46
CA ALA A 49 8.79 -5.35 -4.30
C ALA A 49 7.98 -5.63 -3.03
N ALA A 50 7.94 -6.88 -2.55
CA ALA A 50 7.30 -7.21 -1.27
C ALA A 50 8.03 -6.55 -0.09
N LEU A 51 9.37 -6.62 -0.07
CA LEU A 51 10.17 -5.92 0.94
C LEU A 51 9.99 -4.41 0.84
N GLY A 52 10.08 -3.83 -0.35
CA GLY A 52 9.89 -2.39 -0.56
C GLY A 52 8.52 -1.90 -0.07
N ARG A 53 7.44 -2.63 -0.36
CA ARG A 53 6.09 -2.31 0.13
C ARG A 53 6.00 -2.40 1.66
N MET A 54 6.64 -3.40 2.27
CA MET A 54 6.65 -3.57 3.72
C MET A 54 7.35 -2.39 4.41
N LEU A 55 8.54 -2.00 3.92
CA LEU A 55 9.31 -0.89 4.47
C LEU A 55 8.57 0.44 4.33
N ILE A 56 7.95 0.71 3.17
CA ILE A 56 7.14 1.92 2.96
C ILE A 56 5.97 1.95 3.94
N ARG A 57 5.25 0.83 4.11
CA ARG A 57 4.13 0.75 5.07
C ARG A 57 4.60 1.00 6.50
N GLN A 58 5.74 0.43 6.90
CA GLN A 58 6.33 0.66 8.22
C GLN A 58 6.71 2.14 8.42
N GLY A 59 7.41 2.74 7.45
CA GLY A 59 7.81 4.16 7.51
C GLY A 59 6.63 5.14 7.54
N LEU A 60 5.48 4.76 6.97
CA LEU A 60 4.24 5.53 7.02
C LEU A 60 3.37 5.23 8.25
N GLY A 61 3.77 4.31 9.14
CA GLY A 61 2.96 3.87 10.28
C GLY A 61 1.69 3.10 9.89
N LEU A 62 1.69 2.49 8.70
CA LEU A 62 0.58 1.72 8.13
C LEU A 62 0.78 0.19 8.26
N ALA A 63 1.84 -0.23 8.94
CA ALA A 63 2.08 -1.63 9.24
C ALA A 63 1.18 -2.05 10.40
N VAL A 64 0.14 -2.83 10.09
CA VAL A 64 -0.66 -3.62 11.02
C VAL A 64 -0.13 -5.05 10.99
#